data_AF-A0A946UAL0-F1
#
_entry.id   AF-A0A946UAL0-F1
#
_cell.length_a   1.000
_cell.length_b   1.000
_cell.length_c   1.000
_cell.angle_alpha   90.00
_cell.angle_beta   90.00
_cell.angle_gamma   90.00
#
_symmetry.space_group_name_H-M   'P 1'
#
loop_
_entity.id
_entity.type
_entity.pdbx_description
1 polymer ?
#
loop_
_entity_poly.entity_id
_entity_poly.type
_entity_poly.pdbx_seq_one_letter_code
_entity_poly.pdbx_strand_id
1 'polypeptide(L)'
;MLNAWTLILIALAYMGLLFAIAWVGDKKRIAHNHRNVQALIYSLSLGVYCTSWTFYGAVGSAATTGWGFLPIYIGPVLVMLFGTDLIRRIATTSRDQRITSIADYIAYRYGRSHAIAVLVTVAAVIGSVPYIALQLKGITNGFDVITRSSGAPPGWSGDLSLYLALALALFAMLFGTRNMDASEHHRGLMWAIAFESMVKLLAFLAIGLFAIFTVFNGLGDIAQVIRDNESYRRLFSPWQMPEGFGIQLVLAMAAILCLPRQFHVAVVEFRNYGELRVARWLFSGYLLVFTLLVVPIALAGLTQFAGQSVNPDTYVLALPIAFDREALTVLAFLGGFSAATGMV
;
A
#
# COMPACT_ATOMS: atom_id res chain seq x y z
N MET A 1 -17.64 -5.35 21.30
CA MET A 1 -16.22 -5.22 21.69
C MET A 1 -15.39 -6.18 20.86
N LEU A 2 -14.46 -5.68 20.05
CA LEU A 2 -13.57 -6.50 19.22
C LEU A 2 -12.56 -7.25 20.11
N ASN A 3 -12.74 -8.56 20.28
CA ASN A 3 -11.78 -9.39 21.00
C ASN A 3 -10.60 -9.76 20.07
N ALA A 4 -9.40 -9.94 20.61
CA ALA A 4 -8.21 -10.28 19.84
C ALA A 4 -8.39 -11.56 19.00
N TRP A 5 -9.08 -12.57 19.53
CA TRP A 5 -9.44 -13.79 18.79
C TRP A 5 -10.31 -13.50 17.55
N THR A 6 -11.24 -12.55 17.65
CA THR A 6 -12.08 -12.17 16.51
C THR A 6 -11.26 -11.50 15.42
N LEU A 7 -10.29 -10.65 15.77
CA LEU A 7 -9.38 -10.03 14.79
C LEU A 7 -8.49 -11.06 14.09
N ILE A 8 -7.97 -12.04 14.83
CA ILE A 8 -7.17 -13.14 14.26
C ILE A 8 -8.02 -13.96 13.28
N LEU A 9 -9.24 -14.33 13.68
CA LEU A 9 -10.16 -15.07 12.81
C LEU A 9 -10.52 -14.27 11.55
N ILE A 10 -10.73 -12.96 11.68
CA ILE A 10 -10.99 -12.07 10.54
C ILE A 10 -9.78 -12.01 9.61
N ALA A 11 -8.57 -11.86 10.15
CA ALA A 11 -7.34 -11.84 9.36
C ALA A 11 -7.10 -13.17 8.63
N LEU A 12 -7.27 -14.30 9.32
CA LEU A 12 -7.16 -15.64 8.72
C LEU A 12 -8.23 -15.88 7.65
N ALA A 13 -9.47 -15.48 7.91
CA ALA A 13 -10.55 -15.58 6.93
C ALA A 13 -10.28 -14.70 5.71
N TYR A 14 -9.73 -13.50 5.91
CA TYR A 14 -9.31 -12.62 4.82
C TYR A 14 -8.19 -13.25 3.98
N MET A 15 -7.15 -13.81 4.61
CA MET A 15 -6.09 -14.54 3.91
C MET A 15 -6.63 -15.75 3.14
N GLY A 16 -7.53 -16.52 3.74
CA GLY A 16 -8.23 -17.63 3.09
C GLY A 16 -9.07 -17.18 1.89
N LEU A 17 -9.72 -16.01 1.99
CA LEU A 17 -10.45 -15.41 0.88
C LEU A 17 -9.51 -15.01 -0.26
N LEU A 18 -8.39 -14.36 0.03
CA LEU A 18 -7.37 -14.02 -0.98
C LEU A 18 -6.84 -15.26 -1.69
N PHE A 19 -6.58 -16.33 -0.92
CA PHE A 19 -6.18 -17.62 -1.46
C PHE A 19 -7.25 -18.21 -2.37
N ALA A 20 -8.52 -18.18 -1.96
CA ALA A 20 -9.62 -18.65 -2.78
C ALA A 20 -9.74 -17.83 -4.09
N ILE A 21 -9.58 -16.51 -4.03
CA ILE A 21 -9.59 -15.63 -5.20
C ILE A 21 -8.45 -15.98 -6.15
N ALA A 22 -7.24 -16.17 -5.63
CA ALA A 22 -6.09 -16.58 -6.45
C ALA A 22 -6.34 -17.92 -7.13
N TRP A 23 -6.75 -18.94 -6.37
CA TRP A 23 -7.03 -20.28 -6.88
C TRP A 23 -8.13 -20.29 -7.94
N VAL A 24 -9.20 -19.52 -7.73
CA VAL A 24 -10.28 -19.35 -8.71
C VAL A 24 -9.78 -18.59 -9.93
N GLY A 25 -8.92 -17.58 -9.75
CA GLY A 25 -8.30 -16.79 -10.81
C GLY A 25 -7.41 -17.61 -11.75
N ASP A 26 -6.71 -18.61 -11.21
CA ASP A 26 -5.91 -19.56 -12.01
C ASP A 26 -6.80 -20.53 -12.81
N LYS A 27 -7.88 -21.03 -12.20
CA LYS A 27 -8.75 -22.05 -12.81
C LYS A 27 -9.68 -21.50 -13.90
N LYS A 28 -10.05 -20.22 -13.83
CA LYS A 28 -11.03 -19.60 -14.73
C LYS A 28 -10.36 -18.86 -15.90
N ARG A 29 -10.59 -19.34 -17.12
CA ARG A 29 -10.36 -18.59 -18.38
C ARG A 29 -11.24 -17.33 -18.54
N ILE A 30 -11.96 -16.89 -17.49
CA ILE A 30 -12.95 -15.80 -17.55
C ILE A 30 -12.32 -14.49 -18.06
N ALA A 31 -11.05 -14.22 -17.75
CA ALA A 31 -10.38 -13.02 -18.23
C ALA A 31 -10.03 -13.04 -19.72
N HIS A 32 -10.07 -14.18 -20.43
CA HIS A 32 -9.53 -14.26 -21.80
C HIS A 32 -10.34 -13.43 -22.83
N ASN A 33 -11.64 -13.21 -22.59
CA ASN A 33 -12.53 -12.55 -23.55
C ASN A 33 -12.73 -11.04 -23.33
N HIS A 34 -12.35 -10.47 -22.17
CA HIS A 34 -12.69 -9.08 -21.84
C HIS A 34 -11.44 -8.24 -21.56
N ARG A 35 -10.94 -7.58 -22.61
CA ARG A 35 -9.76 -6.68 -22.56
C ARG A 35 -9.86 -5.59 -21.49
N ASN A 36 -11.07 -5.08 -21.23
CA ASN A 36 -11.29 -4.02 -20.23
C ASN A 36 -11.12 -4.54 -18.79
N VAL A 37 -11.53 -5.79 -18.52
CA VAL A 37 -11.40 -6.40 -17.19
C VAL A 37 -9.93 -6.67 -16.89
N GLN A 38 -9.15 -7.12 -17.88
CA GLN A 38 -7.71 -7.30 -17.74
C GLN A 38 -7.00 -5.97 -17.45
N ALA A 39 -7.39 -4.90 -18.15
CA ALA A 39 -6.86 -3.56 -17.91
C ALA A 39 -7.18 -3.06 -16.49
N LEU A 40 -8.41 -3.29 -16.01
CA LEU A 40 -8.80 -2.93 -14.65
C LEU A 40 -8.00 -3.70 -13.59
N ILE A 41 -7.86 -5.03 -13.76
CA ILE A 41 -7.08 -5.87 -12.85
C ILE A 41 -5.64 -5.40 -12.82
N TYR A 42 -4.98 -5.26 -13.98
CA TYR A 42 -3.61 -4.77 -14.07
C TYR A 42 -3.44 -3.40 -13.38
N SER A 43 -4.38 -2.48 -13.60
CA SER A 43 -4.37 -1.14 -12.97
C SER A 43 -4.49 -1.21 -11.45
N LEU A 44 -5.39 -2.06 -10.94
CA LEU A 44 -5.56 -2.27 -9.50
C LEU A 44 -4.38 -3.02 -8.90
N SER A 45 -3.76 -3.95 -9.62
CA SER A 45 -2.58 -4.69 -9.15
C SER A 45 -1.37 -3.77 -8.94
N LEU A 46 -1.21 -2.71 -9.75
CA LEU A 46 -0.21 -1.67 -9.48
C LEU A 46 -0.40 -1.00 -8.10
N GLY A 47 -1.61 -1.08 -7.52
CA GLY A 47 -1.92 -0.69 -6.16
C GLY A 47 -1.12 -1.42 -5.07
N VAL A 48 -0.37 -2.48 -5.40
CA VAL A 48 0.66 -3.08 -4.53
C VAL A 48 1.78 -2.11 -4.15
N TYR A 49 1.85 -0.96 -4.84
CA TYR A 49 2.68 0.16 -4.42
C TYR A 49 2.28 0.70 -3.05
N CYS A 50 0.98 0.72 -2.78
CA CYS A 50 0.41 1.20 -1.54
C CYS A 50 0.53 0.16 -0.43
N THR A 51 1.59 0.31 0.36
CA THR A 51 1.93 -0.53 1.50
C THR A 51 1.34 0.00 2.80
N SER A 52 1.58 -0.69 3.92
CA SER A 52 1.16 -0.20 5.24
C SER A 52 1.74 1.19 5.56
N TRP A 53 2.89 1.54 4.99
CA TRP A 53 3.45 2.89 5.10
C TRP A 53 2.55 3.94 4.44
N THR A 54 2.05 3.69 3.22
CA THR A 54 1.10 4.62 2.58
C THR A 54 -0.26 4.66 3.28
N PHE A 55 -0.68 3.54 3.86
CA PHE A 55 -1.99 3.45 4.51
C PHE A 55 -1.98 4.12 5.90
N TYR A 56 -1.01 3.79 6.75
CA TYR A 56 -0.87 4.30 8.13
C TYR A 56 0.12 5.45 8.22
N GLY A 57 1.37 5.21 7.80
CA GLY A 57 2.48 6.16 7.97
C GLY A 57 2.31 7.48 7.21
N ALA A 58 1.61 7.50 6.07
CA ALA A 58 1.34 8.74 5.34
C ALA A 58 0.46 9.71 6.15
N VAL A 59 -0.50 9.19 6.91
CA VAL A 59 -1.34 9.99 7.80
C VAL A 59 -0.52 10.53 8.97
N GLY A 60 0.36 9.71 9.55
CA GLY A 60 1.27 10.18 10.60
C GLY A 60 2.29 11.20 10.11
N SER A 61 2.85 11.02 8.91
CA SER A 61 3.70 12.00 8.24
C SER A 61 2.96 13.31 7.97
N ALA A 62 1.69 13.25 7.56
CA ALA A 62 0.87 14.44 7.38
C ALA A 62 0.61 15.17 8.71
N ALA A 63 0.37 14.43 9.78
CA ALA A 63 0.14 15.00 11.11
C ALA A 63 1.39 15.63 11.74
N THR A 64 2.60 15.13 11.40
CA THR A 64 3.87 15.58 12.00
C THR A 64 4.62 16.60 11.14
N THR A 65 4.58 16.42 9.82
CA THR A 65 5.37 17.20 8.85
C THR A 65 4.52 17.88 7.77
N GLY A 66 3.18 17.78 7.84
CA GLY A 66 2.29 18.44 6.90
C GLY A 66 2.36 17.85 5.50
N TRP A 67 3.03 18.51 4.57
CA TRP A 67 3.11 18.07 3.17
C TRP A 67 4.13 16.95 2.90
N GLY A 68 4.80 16.43 3.94
CA GLY A 68 5.87 15.43 3.83
C GLY A 68 5.45 14.09 3.23
N PHE A 69 4.15 13.76 3.26
CA PHE A 69 3.63 12.54 2.64
C PHE A 69 3.46 12.66 1.12
N LEU A 70 3.32 13.87 0.56
CA LEU A 70 2.99 14.05 -0.86
C LEU A 70 3.97 13.39 -1.84
N PRO A 71 5.31 13.44 -1.64
CA PRO A 71 6.26 12.89 -2.59
C PRO A 71 6.01 11.42 -2.93
N ILE A 72 5.58 10.60 -1.96
CA ILE A 72 5.33 9.17 -2.17
C ILE A 72 4.15 8.90 -3.11
N TYR A 73 3.21 9.84 -3.23
CA TYR A 73 2.07 9.72 -4.13
C TYR A 73 2.31 10.45 -5.46
N ILE A 74 2.85 11.68 -5.39
CA ILE A 74 3.07 12.51 -6.57
C ILE A 74 4.14 11.89 -7.48
N GLY A 75 5.23 11.34 -6.92
CA GLY A 75 6.31 10.74 -7.71
C GLY A 75 5.81 9.67 -8.68
N PRO A 76 5.13 8.61 -8.20
CA PRO A 76 4.55 7.60 -9.07
C PRO A 76 3.49 8.15 -10.04
N VAL A 77 2.68 9.15 -9.62
CA VAL A 77 1.73 9.82 -10.53
C VAL A 77 2.46 10.49 -11.68
N LEU A 78 3.55 11.22 -11.43
CA LEU A 78 4.36 11.87 -12.47
C LEU A 78 4.99 10.84 -13.41
N VAL A 79 5.56 9.77 -12.87
CA VAL A 79 6.13 8.68 -13.68
C VAL A 79 5.04 8.01 -14.51
N MET A 80 3.85 7.82 -13.97
CA MET A 80 2.79 7.17 -14.70
C MET A 80 2.25 8.06 -15.83
N LEU A 81 2.07 9.36 -15.58
CA LEU A 81 1.53 10.33 -16.55
C LEU A 81 2.54 10.67 -17.66
N PHE A 82 3.79 10.95 -17.30
CA PHE A 82 4.84 11.44 -18.21
C PHE A 82 5.83 10.35 -18.63
N GLY A 83 6.06 9.35 -17.77
CA GLY A 83 6.99 8.23 -17.98
C GLY A 83 6.35 6.96 -18.54
N THR A 84 5.09 6.99 -19.02
CA THR A 84 4.41 5.79 -19.54
C THR A 84 5.19 5.14 -20.67
N ASP A 85 5.79 5.94 -21.56
CA ASP A 85 6.59 5.43 -22.68
C ASP A 85 7.90 4.80 -22.21
N LEU A 86 8.48 5.28 -21.10
CA LEU A 86 9.63 4.64 -20.45
C LEU A 86 9.24 3.26 -19.92
N ILE A 87 8.15 3.18 -19.13
CA ILE A 87 7.63 1.91 -18.60
C ILE A 87 7.35 0.94 -19.75
N ARG A 88 6.69 1.41 -20.81
CA ARG A 88 6.42 0.62 -22.01
C ARG A 88 7.70 0.04 -22.61
N ARG A 89 8.73 0.86 -22.83
CA ARG A 89 10.01 0.42 -23.41
C ARG A 89 10.72 -0.60 -22.53
N ILE A 90 10.70 -0.39 -21.20
CA ILE A 90 11.25 -1.33 -20.23
C ILE A 90 10.49 -2.68 -20.35
N ALA A 91 9.16 -2.64 -20.32
CA ALA A 91 8.32 -3.83 -20.39
C ALA A 91 8.43 -4.61 -21.70
N THR A 92 8.45 -3.94 -22.85
CA THR A 92 8.66 -4.62 -24.13
C THR A 92 10.04 -5.27 -24.21
N THR A 93 11.09 -4.55 -23.78
CA THR A 93 12.45 -5.08 -23.79
C THR A 93 12.59 -6.27 -22.86
N SER A 94 12.04 -6.18 -21.65
CA SER A 94 12.06 -7.28 -20.68
C SER A 94 11.36 -8.52 -21.23
N ARG A 95 10.19 -8.34 -21.87
CA ARG A 95 9.45 -9.45 -22.47
C ARG A 95 10.21 -10.09 -23.64
N ASP A 96 10.75 -9.29 -24.55
CA ASP A 96 11.47 -9.78 -25.73
C ASP A 96 12.76 -10.53 -25.34
N GLN A 97 13.37 -10.14 -24.22
CA GLN A 97 14.60 -10.74 -23.69
C GLN A 97 14.36 -11.77 -22.58
N ARG A 98 13.10 -12.10 -22.27
CA ARG A 98 12.70 -13.02 -21.19
C ARG A 98 13.31 -12.67 -19.82
N ILE A 99 13.36 -11.39 -19.51
CA ILE A 99 13.85 -10.84 -18.24
C ILE A 99 12.71 -10.88 -17.22
N THR A 100 12.95 -11.50 -16.06
CA THR A 100 11.95 -11.71 -15.00
C THR A 100 12.23 -10.92 -13.73
N SER A 101 13.37 -10.23 -13.64
CA SER A 101 13.75 -9.43 -12.47
C SER A 101 14.37 -8.09 -12.86
N ILE A 102 14.35 -7.13 -11.93
CA ILE A 102 15.02 -5.85 -12.14
C ILE A 102 16.55 -6.00 -12.18
N ALA A 103 17.12 -6.93 -11.41
CA ALA A 103 18.54 -7.21 -11.42
C ALA A 103 19.00 -7.66 -12.81
N ASP A 104 18.23 -8.55 -13.44
CA ASP A 104 18.48 -9.01 -14.80
C ASP A 104 18.28 -7.91 -15.84
N TYR A 105 17.28 -7.03 -15.64
CA TYR A 105 17.08 -5.88 -16.53
C TYR A 105 18.27 -4.92 -16.50
N ILE A 106 18.77 -4.59 -15.31
CA ILE A 106 19.93 -3.73 -15.15
C ILE A 106 21.16 -4.42 -15.74
N ALA A 107 21.40 -5.69 -15.43
CA ALA A 107 22.52 -6.45 -16.00
C ALA A 107 22.48 -6.49 -17.53
N TYR A 108 21.30 -6.69 -18.13
CA TYR A 108 21.10 -6.67 -19.57
C TYR A 108 21.52 -5.33 -20.19
N ARG A 109 21.20 -4.20 -19.55
CA ARG A 109 21.61 -2.85 -19.97
C ARG A 109 23.13 -2.69 -20.02
N TYR A 110 23.86 -3.40 -19.17
CA TYR A 110 25.33 -3.36 -19.07
C TYR A 110 26.00 -4.59 -19.72
N GLY A 111 25.48 -5.04 -20.86
CA GLY A 111 26.10 -6.13 -21.63
C GLY A 111 25.93 -7.52 -21.00
N ARG A 112 24.84 -7.74 -20.25
CA ARG A 112 24.56 -8.98 -19.50
C ARG A 112 25.62 -9.33 -18.45
N SER A 113 26.18 -8.31 -17.78
CA SER A 113 27.18 -8.49 -16.73
C SER A 113 26.60 -9.21 -15.50
N HIS A 114 27.11 -10.41 -15.22
CA HIS A 114 26.73 -11.20 -14.05
C HIS A 114 27.07 -10.49 -12.73
N ALA A 115 28.20 -9.78 -12.67
CA ALA A 115 28.61 -9.05 -11.46
C ALA A 115 27.60 -7.96 -11.06
N ILE A 116 27.03 -7.26 -12.06
CA ILE A 116 26.01 -6.24 -11.84
C ILE A 116 24.70 -6.88 -11.38
N ALA A 117 24.30 -8.01 -11.98
CA ALA A 117 23.12 -8.75 -11.55
C ALA A 117 23.22 -9.16 -10.06
N VAL A 118 24.36 -9.72 -9.65
CA VAL A 118 24.60 -10.10 -8.25
C VAL A 118 24.54 -8.90 -7.32
N LEU A 119 25.21 -7.79 -7.68
CA LEU A 119 25.21 -6.56 -6.87
C LEU A 119 23.80 -6.02 -6.66
N VAL A 120 23.01 -5.91 -7.73
CA VAL A 120 21.62 -5.41 -7.65
C VAL A 120 20.76 -6.36 -6.81
N THR A 121 20.91 -7.67 -6.99
CA THR A 121 20.17 -8.67 -6.20
C THR A 121 20.50 -8.56 -4.72
N VAL A 122 21.78 -8.47 -4.35
CA VAL A 122 22.20 -8.30 -2.95
C VAL A 122 21.64 -6.99 -2.37
N ALA A 123 21.72 -5.88 -3.11
CA ALA A 123 21.15 -4.61 -2.68
C ALA A 123 19.63 -4.69 -2.49
N ALA A 124 18.92 -5.37 -3.40
CA ALA A 124 17.48 -5.58 -3.30
C ALA A 124 17.10 -6.43 -2.08
N VAL A 125 17.86 -7.48 -1.77
CA VAL A 125 17.65 -8.33 -0.59
C VAL A 125 17.89 -7.53 0.69
N ILE A 126 19.03 -6.83 0.79
CA ILE A 126 19.38 -6.00 1.95
C ILE A 126 18.31 -4.92 2.20
N GLY A 127 17.76 -4.31 1.14
CA GLY A 127 16.68 -3.33 1.27
C GLY A 127 15.31 -3.94 1.61
N SER A 128 15.01 -5.13 1.09
CA SER A 128 13.69 -5.77 1.28
C SER A 128 13.49 -6.32 2.68
N VAL A 129 14.52 -6.89 3.31
CA VAL A 129 14.44 -7.47 4.66
C VAL A 129 13.93 -6.48 5.73
N PRO A 130 14.56 -5.31 5.94
CA PRO A 130 14.08 -4.35 6.93
C PRO A 130 12.73 -3.76 6.52
N TYR A 131 12.44 -3.66 5.21
CA TYR A 131 11.18 -3.14 4.75
C TYR A 131 10.01 -4.09 5.01
N ILE A 132 10.21 -5.41 4.89
CA ILE A 132 9.26 -6.45 5.34
C ILE A 132 9.05 -6.36 6.85
N ALA A 133 10.13 -6.20 7.63
CA ALA A 133 10.02 -6.03 9.07
C ALA A 133 9.17 -4.80 9.45
N LEU A 134 9.30 -3.69 8.72
CA LEU A 134 8.43 -2.51 8.89
C LEU A 134 6.96 -2.80 8.55
N GLN A 135 6.69 -3.64 7.54
CA GLN A 135 5.31 -4.05 7.23
C GLN A 135 4.69 -4.86 8.37
N LEU A 136 5.45 -5.83 8.90
CA LEU A 136 5.00 -6.63 10.04
C LEU A 136 4.73 -5.74 11.25
N LYS A 137 5.63 -4.79 11.53
CA LYS A 137 5.43 -3.79 12.58
C LYS A 137 4.15 -2.97 12.39
N GLY A 138 3.82 -2.61 11.15
CA GLY A 138 2.57 -1.90 10.83
C GLY A 138 1.33 -2.72 11.19
N ILE A 139 1.35 -4.03 10.91
CA ILE A 139 0.25 -4.94 11.28
C ILE A 139 0.14 -5.06 12.80
N THR A 140 1.26 -5.32 13.48
CA THR A 140 1.28 -5.57 14.92
C THR A 140 0.85 -4.32 15.69
N ASN A 141 1.30 -3.14 15.28
CA ASN A 141 0.82 -1.87 15.83
C ASN A 141 -0.70 -1.73 15.69
N GLY A 142 -1.28 -2.16 14.57
CA GLY A 142 -2.73 -2.12 14.36
C GLY A 142 -3.50 -3.04 15.31
N PHE A 143 -3.00 -4.26 15.53
CA PHE A 143 -3.53 -5.16 16.54
C PHE A 143 -3.42 -4.58 17.96
N ASP A 144 -2.26 -4.00 18.31
CA ASP A 144 -2.03 -3.41 19.63
C ASP A 144 -3.02 -2.30 19.95
N VAL A 145 -3.29 -1.43 18.98
CA VAL A 145 -4.23 -0.32 19.13
C VAL A 145 -5.64 -0.85 19.45
N ILE A 146 -6.11 -1.86 18.72
CA ILE A 146 -7.46 -2.41 18.91
C ILE A 146 -7.55 -3.23 20.21
N THR A 147 -6.56 -4.07 20.50
CA THR A 147 -6.57 -4.92 21.69
C THR A 147 -6.46 -4.14 23.00
N ARG A 148 -5.65 -3.07 23.04
CA ARG A 148 -5.60 -2.15 24.19
C ARG A 148 -6.92 -1.43 24.39
N SER A 149 -7.61 -1.03 23.31
CA SER A 149 -8.93 -0.42 23.42
C SER A 149 -9.99 -1.36 24.02
N SER A 150 -9.82 -2.67 23.84
CA SER A 150 -10.70 -3.71 24.40
C SER A 150 -10.33 -4.14 25.82
N GLY A 151 -9.34 -3.51 26.47
CA GLY A 151 -8.95 -3.79 27.86
C GLY A 151 -8.09 -5.05 28.05
N ALA A 152 -7.42 -5.55 27.01
CA ALA A 152 -6.54 -6.70 27.11
C ALA A 152 -5.27 -6.40 27.96
N PRO A 153 -4.71 -7.38 28.70
CA PRO A 153 -3.52 -7.17 29.53
C PRO A 153 -2.30 -6.73 28.70
N PRO A 154 -1.45 -5.82 29.22
CA PRO A 154 -0.18 -5.47 28.58
C PRO A 154 0.73 -6.71 28.47
N GLY A 155 1.23 -7.02 27.27
CA GLY A 155 2.15 -8.13 27.02
C GLY A 155 1.64 -9.22 26.07
N TRP A 156 0.33 -9.32 25.85
CA TRP A 156 -0.27 -10.30 24.91
C TRP A 156 0.13 -10.05 23.44
N SER A 157 0.54 -8.82 23.11
CA SER A 157 0.90 -8.41 21.75
C SER A 157 2.26 -8.88 21.26
N GLY A 158 3.22 -9.11 22.16
CA GLY A 158 4.57 -9.53 21.80
C GLY A 158 4.56 -10.92 21.15
N ASP A 159 3.90 -11.87 21.79
CA ASP A 159 3.78 -13.24 21.28
C ASP A 159 2.90 -13.30 20.03
N LEU A 160 1.84 -12.49 19.97
CA LEU A 160 0.95 -12.41 18.80
C LEU A 160 1.68 -11.95 17.54
N SER A 161 2.61 -11.00 17.68
CA SER A 161 3.43 -10.50 16.56
C SER A 161 4.25 -11.61 15.90
N LEU A 162 4.84 -12.48 16.72
CA LEU A 162 5.59 -13.64 16.26
C LEU A 162 4.68 -14.67 15.57
N TYR A 163 3.53 -14.98 16.17
CA TYR A 163 2.55 -15.90 15.56
C TYR A 163 2.02 -15.39 14.23
N LEU A 164 1.77 -14.09 14.13
CA LEU A 164 1.29 -13.47 12.90
C LEU A 164 2.36 -13.49 11.81
N ALA A 165 3.61 -13.20 12.16
CA ALA A 165 4.74 -13.32 11.25
C ALA A 165 4.94 -14.76 10.77
N LEU A 166 4.84 -15.74 11.66
CA LEU A 166 4.89 -17.17 11.32
C LEU A 166 3.73 -17.58 10.41
N ALA A 167 2.52 -17.09 10.67
CA ALA A 167 1.35 -17.36 9.82
C ALA A 167 1.51 -16.75 8.42
N LEU A 168 2.02 -15.52 8.32
CA LEU A 168 2.33 -14.88 7.04
C LEU A 168 3.47 -15.59 6.31
N ALA A 169 4.51 -16.03 7.01
CA ALA A 169 5.59 -16.82 6.44
C ALA A 169 5.08 -18.17 5.93
N LEU A 170 4.24 -18.86 6.70
CA LEU A 170 3.59 -20.10 6.28
C LEU A 170 2.72 -19.88 5.03
N PHE A 171 1.93 -18.81 5.02
CA PHE A 171 1.12 -18.43 3.87
C PHE A 171 1.97 -18.15 2.63
N ALA A 172 3.03 -17.34 2.78
CA ALA A 172 3.97 -17.03 1.72
C ALA A 172 4.68 -18.29 1.20
N MET A 173 5.07 -19.21 2.08
CA MET A 173 5.64 -20.51 1.67
C MET A 173 4.63 -21.36 0.92
N LEU A 174 3.40 -21.51 1.42
CA LEU A 174 2.34 -22.29 0.78
C LEU A 174 1.97 -21.73 -0.61
N PHE A 175 2.00 -20.41 -0.77
CA PHE A 175 1.71 -19.75 -2.05
C PHE A 175 2.91 -19.76 -3.00
N GLY A 176 4.11 -19.44 -2.49
CA GLY A 176 5.34 -19.34 -3.27
C GLY A 176 5.88 -20.69 -3.75
N THR A 177 5.78 -21.75 -2.94
CA THR A 177 6.22 -23.10 -3.33
C THR A 177 5.27 -23.80 -4.29
N ARG A 178 4.00 -23.37 -4.36
CA ARG A 178 2.99 -23.97 -5.25
C ARG A 178 3.08 -23.49 -6.70
N ASN A 179 3.79 -22.39 -6.95
CA ASN A 179 3.91 -21.74 -8.26
C ASN A 179 5.35 -21.69 -8.80
N MET A 180 6.14 -22.76 -8.59
CA MET A 180 7.56 -22.84 -8.99
C MET A 180 7.83 -22.84 -10.51
N ASP A 181 6.81 -22.65 -11.35
CA ASP A 181 7.01 -22.43 -12.79
C ASP A 181 7.09 -20.93 -13.09
N ALA A 182 8.29 -20.38 -12.97
CA ALA A 182 8.65 -19.00 -13.30
C ALA A 182 8.43 -18.61 -14.79
N SER A 183 7.83 -19.50 -15.60
CA SER A 183 7.52 -19.28 -17.01
C SER A 183 6.02 -19.07 -17.31
N GLU A 184 5.13 -19.35 -16.35
CA GLU A 184 3.70 -19.08 -16.51
C GLU A 184 3.31 -17.72 -15.94
N HIS A 185 2.50 -16.95 -16.68
CA HIS A 185 1.96 -15.68 -16.19
C HIS A 185 1.03 -15.96 -14.99
N HIS A 186 1.28 -15.35 -13.84
CA HIS A 186 0.59 -15.64 -12.58
C HIS A 186 -0.76 -14.92 -12.51
N ARG A 187 -1.75 -15.43 -13.25
CA ARG A 187 -3.08 -14.82 -13.34
C ARG A 187 -3.75 -14.73 -11.97
N GLY A 188 -3.74 -15.79 -11.18
CA GLY A 188 -4.34 -15.83 -9.85
C GLY A 188 -3.73 -14.81 -8.89
N LEU A 189 -2.39 -14.65 -8.92
CA LEU A 189 -1.70 -13.64 -8.13
C LEU A 189 -2.18 -12.22 -8.47
N MET A 190 -2.28 -11.89 -9.75
CA MET A 190 -2.76 -10.56 -10.18
C MET A 190 -4.19 -10.28 -9.71
N TRP A 191 -5.09 -11.27 -9.75
CA TRP A 191 -6.45 -11.15 -9.21
C TRP A 191 -6.47 -10.90 -7.70
N ALA A 192 -5.65 -11.61 -6.93
CA ALA A 192 -5.54 -11.41 -5.49
C ALA A 192 -5.04 -9.99 -5.16
N ILE A 193 -3.95 -9.55 -5.80
CA ILE A 193 -3.38 -8.21 -5.57
C ILE A 193 -4.37 -7.10 -5.98
N ALA A 194 -5.11 -7.29 -7.08
CA ALA A 194 -6.14 -6.34 -7.51
C ALA A 194 -7.27 -6.24 -6.48
N PHE A 195 -7.75 -7.38 -5.97
CA PHE A 195 -8.77 -7.41 -4.93
C PHE A 195 -8.28 -6.76 -3.64
N GLU A 196 -7.07 -7.10 -3.19
CA GLU A 196 -6.44 -6.46 -2.04
C GLU A 196 -6.37 -4.94 -2.21
N SER A 197 -5.95 -4.45 -3.38
CA SER A 197 -5.86 -3.01 -3.63
C SER A 197 -7.24 -2.34 -3.65
N MET A 198 -8.26 -3.04 -4.10
CA MET A 198 -9.64 -2.57 -3.98
C MET A 198 -10.10 -2.49 -2.51
N VAL A 199 -9.76 -3.47 -1.68
CA VAL A 199 -10.04 -3.44 -0.22
C VAL A 199 -9.33 -2.26 0.44
N LYS A 200 -8.06 -2.03 0.13
CA LYS A 200 -7.30 -0.85 0.61
C LYS A 200 -8.01 0.45 0.23
N LEU A 201 -8.39 0.60 -1.04
CA LEU A 201 -9.05 1.82 -1.52
C LEU A 201 -10.38 2.06 -0.83
N LEU A 202 -11.23 1.03 -0.73
CA LEU A 202 -12.55 1.15 -0.10
C LEU A 202 -12.43 1.44 1.40
N ALA A 203 -11.49 0.80 2.09
CA ALA A 203 -11.22 1.07 3.49
C ALA A 203 -10.76 2.52 3.70
N PHE A 204 -9.79 2.97 2.92
CA PHE A 204 -9.27 4.33 3.02
C PHE A 204 -10.32 5.38 2.66
N LEU A 205 -11.14 5.10 1.63
CA LEU A 205 -12.27 5.94 1.26
C LEU A 205 -13.30 6.07 2.39
N ALA A 206 -13.69 4.95 2.99
CA ALA A 206 -14.65 4.95 4.09
C ALA A 206 -14.15 5.75 5.30
N ILE A 207 -12.87 5.62 5.66
CA ILE A 207 -12.26 6.34 6.79
C ILE A 207 -12.11 7.82 6.46
N GLY A 208 -11.71 8.15 5.24
CA GLY A 208 -11.61 9.54 4.79
C GLY A 208 -12.95 10.25 4.75
N LEU A 209 -14.00 9.60 4.22
CA LEU A 209 -15.37 10.13 4.25
C LEU A 209 -15.89 10.26 5.68
N PHE A 210 -15.59 9.27 6.54
CA PHE A 210 -15.91 9.35 7.97
C PHE A 210 -15.26 10.57 8.63
N ALA A 211 -13.97 10.81 8.39
CA ALA A 211 -13.26 11.98 8.91
C ALA A 211 -13.90 13.29 8.41
N ILE A 212 -14.20 13.39 7.11
CA ILE A 212 -14.79 14.61 6.53
C ILE A 212 -16.19 14.88 7.10
N PHE A 213 -17.09 13.90 7.09
CA PHE A 213 -18.50 14.13 7.39
C PHE A 213 -18.86 13.94 8.86
N THR A 214 -18.18 13.06 9.58
CA THR A 214 -18.52 12.76 10.99
C THR A 214 -17.71 13.60 11.96
N VAL A 215 -16.42 13.82 11.68
CA VAL A 215 -15.55 14.62 12.57
C VAL A 215 -15.68 16.11 12.26
N PHE A 216 -15.72 16.48 10.98
CA PHE A 216 -15.73 17.88 10.56
C PHE A 216 -17.06 18.38 9.95
N ASN A 217 -18.13 17.59 9.85
CA ASN A 217 -19.38 18.02 9.17
C ASN A 217 -19.24 18.54 7.72
N GLY A 218 -18.10 18.30 7.05
CA GLY A 218 -17.85 18.67 5.66
C GLY A 218 -16.49 19.33 5.42
N LEU A 219 -16.20 19.63 4.14
CA LEU A 219 -14.92 20.24 3.74
C LEU A 219 -14.78 21.71 4.18
N GLY A 220 -15.89 22.43 4.35
CA GLY A 220 -15.89 23.83 4.76
C GLY A 220 -15.30 24.04 6.15
N ASP A 221 -15.68 23.17 7.07
CA ASP A 221 -15.26 23.21 8.47
C ASP A 221 -13.81 22.73 8.64
N ILE A 222 -13.34 21.80 7.80
CA ILE A 222 -11.89 21.48 7.71
C ILE A 222 -11.09 22.75 7.41
N ALA A 223 -11.53 23.53 6.42
CA ALA A 223 -10.86 24.77 6.06
C ALA A 223 -10.97 25.83 7.17
N GLN A 224 -12.05 25.85 7.95
CA GLN A 224 -12.18 26.71 9.14
C GLN A 224 -11.18 26.30 10.22
N VAL A 225 -11.14 25.01 10.59
CA VAL A 225 -10.19 24.46 11.58
C VAL A 225 -8.75 24.79 11.23
N ILE A 226 -8.38 24.68 9.95
CA ILE A 226 -7.05 25.11 9.49
C ILE A 226 -6.87 26.61 9.70
N ARG A 227 -7.82 27.46 9.30
CA ARG A 227 -7.70 28.93 9.44
C ARG A 227 -7.63 29.42 10.89
N ASP A 228 -8.31 28.74 11.80
CA ASP A 228 -8.46 29.17 13.19
C ASP A 228 -7.28 28.69 14.07
N ASN A 229 -6.55 27.67 13.63
CA ASN A 229 -5.41 27.14 14.36
C ASN A 229 -4.08 27.46 13.65
N GLU A 230 -3.31 28.40 14.20
CA GLU A 230 -2.03 28.85 13.63
C GLU A 230 -1.04 27.69 13.38
N SER A 231 -1.00 26.71 14.28
CA SER A 231 -0.13 25.53 14.13
C SER A 231 -0.49 24.73 12.89
N TYR A 232 -1.79 24.52 12.62
CA TYR A 232 -2.24 23.81 11.42
C TYR A 232 -2.02 24.63 10.14
N ARG A 233 -2.16 25.96 10.20
CA ARG A 233 -1.83 26.85 9.05
C ARG A 233 -0.36 26.75 8.67
N ARG A 234 0.53 26.75 9.66
CA ARG A 234 1.98 26.60 9.45
C ARG A 234 2.29 25.20 8.91
N LEU A 235 1.72 24.16 9.52
CA LEU A 235 1.94 22.77 9.14
C LEU A 235 1.51 22.48 7.68
N PHE A 236 0.35 22.98 7.26
CA PHE A 236 -0.17 22.81 5.90
C PHE A 236 0.02 24.05 5.01
N SER A 237 1.02 24.89 5.30
CA SER A 237 1.33 26.05 4.46
C SER A 237 1.90 25.60 3.11
N PRO A 238 1.36 26.08 1.96
CA PRO A 238 1.91 25.76 0.64
C PRO A 238 3.36 26.22 0.43
N TRP A 239 3.82 27.17 1.25
CA TRP A 239 5.14 27.80 1.15
C TRP A 239 6.19 27.16 2.06
N GLN A 240 5.77 26.27 2.97
CA GLN A 240 6.67 25.51 3.85
C GLN A 240 6.61 24.05 3.49
N MET A 241 7.42 23.68 2.50
CA MET A 241 7.66 22.28 2.17
C MET A 241 8.69 21.69 3.15
N PRO A 242 8.50 20.46 3.64
CA PRO A 242 9.47 19.81 4.50
C PRO A 242 10.85 19.70 3.87
N GLU A 243 11.88 19.66 4.71
CA GLU A 243 13.25 19.43 4.25
C GLU A 243 13.35 18.13 3.45
N GLY A 244 14.05 18.19 2.32
CA GLY A 244 14.24 17.03 1.46
C GLY A 244 13.03 16.67 0.57
N PHE A 245 11.95 17.46 0.53
CA PHE A 245 10.78 17.20 -0.33
C PHE A 245 11.15 16.85 -1.78
N GLY A 246 12.03 17.64 -2.40
CA GLY A 246 12.48 17.40 -3.78
C GLY A 246 13.26 16.10 -3.94
N ILE A 247 14.11 15.75 -2.96
CA ILE A 247 14.87 14.50 -2.95
C ILE A 247 13.91 13.32 -2.79
N GLN A 248 12.98 13.39 -1.84
CA GLN A 248 11.96 12.37 -1.62
C GLN A 248 11.08 12.17 -2.86
N LEU A 249 10.78 13.24 -3.60
CA LEU A 249 10.00 13.15 -4.84
C LEU A 249 10.76 12.39 -5.92
N VAL A 250 12.04 12.71 -6.11
CA VAL A 250 12.90 11.98 -7.06
C VAL A 250 13.08 10.53 -6.65
N LEU A 251 13.28 10.27 -5.35
CA LEU A 251 13.35 8.91 -4.83
C LEU A 251 12.05 8.14 -5.04
N ALA A 252 10.88 8.76 -4.86
CA ALA A 252 9.60 8.13 -5.11
C ALA A 252 9.38 7.81 -6.61
N MET A 253 9.82 8.70 -7.51
CA MET A 253 9.85 8.46 -8.96
C MET A 253 10.76 7.29 -9.33
N ALA A 254 11.93 7.17 -8.69
CA ALA A 254 12.80 6.02 -8.88
C ALA A 254 12.18 4.74 -8.28
N ALA A 255 11.57 4.83 -7.08
CA ALA A 255 11.07 3.68 -6.35
C ALA A 255 9.99 2.92 -7.11
N ILE A 256 9.05 3.61 -7.77
CA ILE A 256 8.00 2.94 -8.56
C ILE A 256 8.58 2.08 -9.70
N LEU A 257 9.75 2.45 -10.23
CA LEU A 257 10.44 1.69 -11.28
C LEU A 257 11.39 0.64 -10.68
N CYS A 258 12.04 0.96 -9.56
CA CYS A 258 13.15 0.19 -9.02
C CYS A 258 12.77 -0.87 -8.00
N LEU A 259 11.57 -0.80 -7.40
CA LEU A 259 11.15 -1.77 -6.41
C LEU A 259 10.90 -3.14 -7.06
N PRO A 260 11.51 -4.24 -6.58
CA PRO A 260 11.38 -5.56 -7.22
C PRO A 260 9.93 -6.01 -7.41
N ARG A 261 9.09 -5.85 -6.38
CA ARG A 261 7.66 -6.17 -6.46
C ARG A 261 6.90 -5.32 -7.49
N GLN A 262 7.24 -4.03 -7.59
CA GLN A 262 6.62 -3.13 -8.57
C GLN A 262 7.07 -3.48 -9.96
N PHE A 263 8.36 -3.77 -10.15
CA PHE A 263 8.90 -4.22 -11.42
C PHE A 263 8.22 -5.51 -11.87
N HIS A 264 8.02 -6.48 -10.98
CA HIS A 264 7.31 -7.71 -11.31
C HIS A 264 5.88 -7.43 -11.83
N VAL A 265 5.07 -6.68 -11.08
CA VAL A 265 3.68 -6.40 -11.47
C VAL A 265 3.58 -5.47 -12.69
N ALA A 266 4.41 -4.44 -12.77
CA ALA A 266 4.35 -3.44 -13.84
C ALA A 266 4.98 -3.92 -15.15
N VAL A 267 6.07 -4.70 -15.07
CA VAL A 267 6.94 -5.04 -16.21
C VAL A 267 6.85 -6.51 -16.58
N VAL A 268 6.94 -7.43 -15.62
CA VAL A 268 6.95 -8.89 -15.90
C VAL A 268 5.56 -9.37 -16.28
N GLU A 269 4.52 -8.93 -15.58
CA GLU A 269 3.13 -9.25 -15.87
C GLU A 269 2.51 -8.35 -16.97
N PHE A 270 3.33 -7.56 -17.68
CA PHE A 270 2.88 -6.69 -18.76
C PHE A 270 2.45 -7.50 -20.00
N ARG A 271 1.19 -7.35 -20.41
CA ARG A 271 0.65 -8.10 -21.56
C ARG A 271 0.49 -7.27 -22.81
N ASN A 272 -0.08 -6.06 -22.69
CA ASN A 272 -0.33 -5.21 -23.84
C ASN A 272 -0.29 -3.72 -23.50
N TYR A 273 -0.08 -2.89 -24.53
CA TYR A 273 -0.02 -1.43 -24.38
C TYR A 273 -1.38 -0.78 -24.03
N GLY A 274 -2.50 -1.45 -24.33
CA GLY A 274 -3.83 -0.93 -24.00
C GLY A 274 -4.10 -0.90 -22.50
N GLU A 275 -3.66 -1.95 -21.79
CA GLU A 275 -3.74 -2.06 -20.33
C GLU A 275 -2.93 -0.96 -19.66
N LEU A 276 -1.70 -0.70 -20.15
CA LEU A 276 -0.87 0.38 -19.62
C LEU A 276 -1.48 1.77 -19.83
N ARG A 277 -2.16 2.00 -20.96
CA ARG A 277 -2.86 3.28 -21.22
C ARG A 277 -4.02 3.51 -20.25
N VAL A 278 -4.76 2.47 -19.91
CA VAL A 278 -5.85 2.54 -18.92
C VAL A 278 -5.29 2.68 -17.52
N ALA A 279 -4.28 1.88 -17.18
CA ALA A 279 -3.57 1.93 -15.91
C ALA A 279 -2.99 3.29 -15.64
N ARG A 280 -2.54 4.01 -16.68
CA ARG A 280 -2.04 5.37 -16.53
C ARG A 280 -3.01 6.28 -15.79
N TRP A 281 -4.28 6.21 -16.14
CA TRP A 281 -5.29 7.06 -15.53
C TRP A 281 -5.86 6.44 -14.25
N LEU A 282 -6.13 5.13 -14.25
CA LEU A 282 -6.71 4.45 -13.09
C LEU A 282 -5.76 4.42 -11.89
N PHE A 283 -4.49 4.09 -12.10
CA PHE A 283 -3.51 4.06 -11.01
C PHE A 283 -3.19 5.47 -10.49
N SER A 284 -3.09 6.47 -11.37
CA SER A 284 -2.94 7.86 -10.93
C SER A 284 -4.16 8.35 -10.16
N GLY A 285 -5.37 8.02 -10.61
CA GLY A 285 -6.62 8.31 -9.88
C GLY A 285 -6.67 7.62 -8.51
N TYR A 286 -6.23 6.36 -8.44
CA TYR A 286 -6.11 5.61 -7.19
C TYR A 286 -5.21 6.35 -6.19
N LEU A 287 -4.01 6.77 -6.59
CA LEU A 287 -3.08 7.50 -5.73
C LEU A 287 -3.61 8.90 -5.35
N LEU A 288 -4.33 9.55 -6.25
CA LEU A 288 -4.96 10.85 -6.00
C LEU A 288 -6.03 10.75 -4.90
N VAL A 289 -6.83 9.67 -4.89
CA VAL A 289 -7.80 9.43 -3.81
C VAL A 289 -7.09 9.31 -2.46
N PHE A 290 -6.02 8.52 -2.37
CA PHE A 290 -5.22 8.44 -1.15
C PHE A 290 -4.67 9.82 -0.74
N THR A 291 -4.08 10.55 -1.69
CA THR A 291 -3.49 11.87 -1.46
C THR A 291 -4.50 12.86 -0.87
N LEU A 292 -5.72 12.90 -1.42
CA LEU A 292 -6.78 13.80 -0.97
C LEU A 292 -7.30 13.43 0.43
N LEU A 293 -7.41 12.14 0.74
CA LEU A 293 -8.00 11.68 2.00
C LEU A 293 -7.03 11.65 3.17
N VAL A 294 -5.71 11.60 2.92
CA VAL A 294 -4.68 11.67 3.98
C VAL A 294 -4.85 12.93 4.83
N VAL A 295 -5.07 14.09 4.22
CA VAL A 295 -5.14 15.39 4.95
C VAL A 295 -6.35 15.45 5.91
N PRO A 296 -7.59 15.18 5.47
CA PRO A 296 -8.74 15.11 6.38
C PRO A 296 -8.55 14.12 7.54
N ILE A 297 -8.00 12.94 7.28
CA ILE A 297 -7.78 11.93 8.32
C ILE A 297 -6.73 12.42 9.33
N ALA A 298 -5.63 13.00 8.85
CA ALA A 298 -4.57 13.52 9.70
C ALA A 298 -5.07 14.67 10.58
N LEU A 299 -5.82 15.62 10.00
CA LEU A 299 -6.44 16.72 10.74
C LEU A 299 -7.44 16.19 11.78
N ALA A 300 -8.29 15.23 11.42
CA ALA A 300 -9.24 14.63 12.36
C ALA A 300 -8.54 14.02 13.56
N GLY A 301 -7.41 13.32 13.33
CA GLY A 301 -6.60 12.77 14.41
C GLY A 301 -5.96 13.85 15.26
N LEU A 302 -5.38 14.89 14.64
CA LEU A 302 -4.76 16.01 15.36
C LEU A 302 -5.77 16.76 16.23
N THR A 303 -7.01 16.93 15.78
CA THR A 303 -8.05 17.62 16.55
C THR A 303 -8.64 16.72 17.64
N GLN A 304 -8.93 15.47 17.33
CA GLN A 304 -9.58 14.54 18.27
C GLN A 304 -8.65 14.14 19.40
N PHE A 305 -7.36 13.94 19.11
CA PHE A 305 -6.36 13.50 20.07
C PHE A 305 -5.44 14.63 20.55
N ALA A 306 -5.89 15.88 20.39
CA ALA A 306 -5.16 17.04 20.88
C ALA A 306 -4.87 16.90 22.39
N GLY A 307 -3.60 17.00 22.78
CA GLY A 307 -3.16 16.84 24.17
C GLY A 307 -3.02 15.39 24.66
N GLN A 308 -3.28 14.39 23.81
CA GLN A 308 -3.07 12.98 24.12
C GLN A 308 -1.81 12.44 23.41
N SER A 309 -1.08 11.52 24.05
CA SER A 309 0.10 10.88 23.47
C SER A 309 -0.27 9.69 22.56
N VAL A 310 -1.11 9.93 21.55
CA VAL A 310 -1.49 8.92 20.55
C VAL A 310 -0.52 9.00 19.37
N ASN A 311 0.04 7.87 18.95
CA ASN A 311 0.92 7.81 17.79
C ASN A 311 0.16 8.24 16.51
N PRO A 312 0.62 9.27 15.77
CA PRO A 312 -0.06 9.73 14.56
C PRO A 312 -0.21 8.67 13.45
N ASP A 313 0.70 7.70 13.37
CA ASP A 313 0.62 6.60 12.39
C ASP A 313 -0.64 5.75 12.61
N THR A 314 -1.20 5.75 13.82
CA THR A 314 -2.36 4.93 14.16
C THR A 314 -3.70 5.66 14.02
N TYR A 315 -3.73 6.92 13.60
CA TYR A 315 -4.97 7.72 13.50
C TYR A 315 -6.05 7.07 12.64
N VAL A 316 -5.66 6.39 11.55
CA VAL A 316 -6.56 5.63 10.68
C VAL A 316 -7.37 4.57 11.44
N LEU A 317 -6.78 4.00 12.51
CA LEU A 317 -7.42 3.03 13.40
C LEU A 317 -8.01 3.69 14.66
N ALA A 318 -7.30 4.66 15.24
CA ALA A 318 -7.69 5.29 16.49
C ALA A 318 -8.98 6.11 16.34
N LEU A 319 -9.18 6.79 15.20
CA LEU A 319 -10.39 7.57 14.94
C LEU A 319 -11.68 6.74 15.02
N PRO A 320 -11.87 5.66 14.23
CA PRO A 320 -13.09 4.87 14.33
C PRO A 320 -13.28 4.22 15.72
N ILE A 321 -12.19 3.89 16.43
CA ILE A 321 -12.25 3.41 17.82
C ILE A 321 -12.79 4.49 18.76
N ALA A 322 -12.28 5.72 18.67
CA ALA A 322 -12.69 6.82 19.54
C ALA A 322 -14.16 7.24 19.36
N PHE A 323 -14.77 6.91 18.23
CA PHE A 323 -16.18 7.17 17.92
C PHE A 323 -17.05 5.90 17.99
N ASP A 324 -16.56 4.82 18.61
CA ASP A 324 -17.26 3.54 18.80
C ASP A 324 -17.80 2.90 17.49
N ARG A 325 -17.09 3.10 16.37
CA ARG A 325 -17.46 2.56 15.05
C ARG A 325 -16.75 1.25 14.77
N GLU A 326 -17.17 0.17 15.44
CA GLU A 326 -16.53 -1.16 15.33
C GLU A 326 -16.35 -1.66 13.89
N ALA A 327 -17.36 -1.53 13.03
CA ALA A 327 -17.28 -1.98 11.64
C ALA A 327 -16.21 -1.20 10.83
N LEU A 328 -16.08 0.11 11.09
CA LEU A 328 -15.08 0.94 10.43
C LEU A 328 -13.67 0.65 10.96
N THR A 329 -13.54 0.31 12.26
CA THR A 329 -12.29 -0.15 12.85
C THR A 329 -11.81 -1.46 12.21
N VAL A 330 -12.70 -2.43 12.01
CA VAL A 330 -12.35 -3.69 11.32
C VAL A 330 -11.96 -3.42 9.87
N LEU A 331 -12.68 -2.55 9.19
CA LEU A 331 -12.38 -2.18 7.80
C LEU A 331 -11.02 -1.48 7.69
N ALA A 332 -10.70 -0.56 8.60
CA ALA A 332 -9.41 0.11 8.69
C ALA A 332 -8.27 -0.88 8.94
N PHE A 333 -8.49 -1.82 9.86
CA PHE A 333 -7.55 -2.89 10.16
C PHE A 333 -7.31 -3.78 8.93
N LEU A 334 -8.37 -4.23 8.25
CA LEU A 334 -8.25 -5.05 7.04
C LEU A 334 -7.56 -4.30 5.90
N GLY A 335 -7.82 -2.99 5.75
CA GLY A 335 -7.16 -2.14 4.76
C GLY A 335 -5.65 -2.08 4.98
N GLY A 336 -5.20 -1.81 6.20
CA GLY A 336 -3.78 -1.77 6.51
C GLY A 336 -3.11 -3.15 6.57
N PHE A 337 -3.84 -4.18 7.02
CA PHE A 337 -3.41 -5.58 6.95
C PHE A 337 -3.15 -5.96 5.49
N SER A 338 -4.11 -5.71 4.60
CA SER A 338 -3.96 -5.95 3.16
C SER A 338 -2.82 -5.15 2.53
N ALA A 339 -2.54 -3.95 3.03
CA ALA A 339 -1.42 -3.12 2.57
C ALA A 339 -0.06 -3.68 2.99
N ALA A 340 0.03 -4.27 4.17
CA ALA A 340 1.22 -4.98 4.60
C ALA A 340 1.39 -6.31 3.88
N THR A 341 0.34 -7.15 3.83
CA THR A 341 0.43 -8.51 3.26
C THR A 341 0.69 -8.50 1.77
N GLY A 342 0.04 -7.62 1.00
CA GLY A 342 0.28 -7.55 -0.45
C GLY A 342 1.71 -7.17 -0.82
N MET A 343 2.45 -6.57 0.11
CA MET A 343 3.86 -6.23 -0.11
C MET A 343 4.82 -7.38 0.18
N VAL A 344 4.50 -8.22 1.18
CA VAL A 344 5.34 -9.32 1.68
C VAL A 344 5.21 -10.53 0.77
#